data_AF-A0A2M8CIH4-F1
#
_entry.id   AF-A0A2M8CIH4-F1
#
_cell.length_a   1.000
_cell.length_b   1.000
_cell.length_c   1.000
_cell.angle_alpha   90.00
_cell.angle_beta   90.00
_cell.angle_gamma   90.00
#
_symmetry.space_group_name_H-M   'P 1'
#
loop_
_entity.id
_entity.type
_entity.pdbx_description
1 polymer ?
#
loop_
_entity_poly.entity_id
_entity_poly.type
_entity_poly.pdbx_seq_one_letter_code
_entity_poly.pdbx_strand_id
1 'polypeptide(L)' 'MSYIKRIIEEDLLGKLSASGAVLIKGPKSCGKTATANQFAKSVLEMDRDKQVPVIMATNPQLLRGRDFA' A
#
# COMPACT_ATOMS: atom_id res chain seq x y z
N MET A 1 -16.89 7.52 -14.97
CA MET A 1 -16.95 8.34 -13.74
C MET A 1 -15.53 8.61 -13.30
N SER A 2 -15.11 9.87 -13.16
CA SER A 2 -13.77 10.21 -12.66
C SER A 2 -13.71 10.05 -11.14
N TYR A 3 -12.54 9.68 -10.62
CA TYR A 3 -12.31 9.61 -9.19
C TYR A 3 -12.40 11.02 -8.56
N ILE A 4 -13.10 11.14 -7.44
CA ILE A 4 -13.17 12.39 -6.67
C ILE A 4 -12.14 12.32 -5.56
N LYS A 5 -11.22 13.30 -5.56
CA LYS A 5 -10.14 13.43 -4.57
C LYS A 5 -10.73 13.46 -3.15
N ARG A 6 -10.22 12.61 -2.25
CA ARG A 6 -10.65 12.59 -0.84
C ARG A 6 -9.79 13.55 -0.01
N ILE A 7 -10.41 14.16 1.00
CA ILE A 7 -9.76 15.15 1.88
C ILE A 7 -8.50 14.58 2.56
N ILE A 8 -8.51 13.30 2.91
CA ILE A 8 -7.40 12.63 3.62
C ILE A 8 -6.13 12.43 2.77
N GLU A 9 -6.21 12.61 1.44
CA GLU A 9 -5.11 12.28 0.53
C GLU A 9 -3.91 13.23 0.67
N GLU A 10 -4.16 14.51 0.97
CA GLU A 10 -3.10 15.49 1.20
C GLU A 10 -2.30 15.16 2.46
N ASP A 11 -3.01 14.89 3.56
CA ASP A 11 -2.40 14.43 4.81
C ASP A 11 -1.65 13.11 4.64
N LEU A 12 -2.21 12.17 3.87
CA LEU A 12 -1.60 10.87 3.62
C LEU A 12 -0.27 11.03 2.88
N LEU A 13 -0.25 11.83 1.82
CA LEU A 13 0.97 12.09 1.04
C LEU A 13 2.02 12.86 1.85
N GLY A 14 1.60 13.85 2.64
CA GLY A 14 2.50 14.59 3.54
C GLY A 14 3.14 13.69 4.61
N LYS A 15 2.36 12.77 5.19
CA LYS A 15 2.91 11.78 6.14
C LYS A 15 3.82 10.76 5.45
N LEU A 16 3.49 10.37 4.22
CA LEU A 16 4.30 9.41 3.48
C LEU A 16 5.64 10.02 3.05
N SER A 17 5.68 11.28 2.64
CA SER A 17 6.93 11.95 2.28
C SER A 17 7.84 12.16 3.48
N ALA A 18 7.28 12.44 4.67
CA ALA A 18 8.05 12.63 5.89
C ALA A 18 8.56 11.30 6.50
N SER A 19 7.71 10.28 6.56
CA SER A 19 8.00 9.02 7.28
C SER A 19 8.48 7.88 6.38
N GLY A 20 8.28 7.96 5.07
CA GLY A 20 8.53 6.86 4.13
C GLY A 20 7.52 5.71 4.18
N ALA A 21 6.69 5.62 5.22
CA ALA A 21 5.59 4.66 5.34
C ALA A 21 4.44 5.23 6.18
N VAL A 22 3.20 4.87 5.85
CA VAL A 22 1.99 5.27 6.59
C VAL A 22 1.06 4.08 6.80
N LEU A 23 0.54 3.93 8.02
CA LEU A 23 -0.43 2.91 8.38
C LEU A 23 -1.86 3.47 8.33
N ILE A 24 -2.70 2.94 7.43
CA ILE A 24 -4.09 3.35 7.28
C ILE A 24 -5.00 2.38 8.04
N LYS A 25 -5.55 2.81 9.19
CA LYS A 25 -6.47 2.04 10.03
C LYS A 25 -7.90 2.56 9.97
N GLY A 26 -8.88 1.68 10.21
CA GLY A 26 -10.31 2.02 10.25
C GLY A 26 -11.23 0.84 9.93
N PRO A 27 -12.56 1.01 10.03
CA PRO A 27 -13.55 -0.06 9.85
C PRO A 27 -13.51 -0.69 8.45
N LYS A 28 -14.03 -1.92 8.30
CA LYS A 28 -14.18 -2.54 6.97
C LYS A 28 -15.08 -1.66 6.07
N SER A 29 -14.84 -1.69 4.77
CA SER A 29 -15.57 -0.91 3.76
C SER A 29 -15.40 0.63 3.79
N CYS A 30 -14.54 1.20 4.65
CA CYS A 30 -14.28 2.65 4.67
C CYS A 30 -13.32 3.16 3.57
N GLY A 31 -13.09 2.40 2.49
CA GLY A 31 -12.28 2.86 1.36
C GLY A 31 -10.76 2.96 1.58
N LYS A 32 -10.21 2.40 2.65
CA LYS A 32 -8.76 2.43 2.97
C LYS A 32 -7.89 1.87 1.84
N THR A 33 -8.14 0.62 1.46
CA THR A 33 -7.45 -0.06 0.35
C THR A 33 -7.64 0.71 -0.97
N ALA A 34 -8.86 1.19 -1.23
CA ALA A 34 -9.15 1.97 -2.42
C ALA A 34 -8.36 3.29 -2.47
N THR A 35 -8.18 3.98 -1.33
CA THR A 35 -7.36 5.21 -1.26
C THR A 35 -5.90 4.89 -1.50
N ALA A 36 -5.35 3.88 -0.81
CA ALA A 36 -3.95 3.49 -0.96
C ALA A 36 -3.61 3.11 -2.41
N ASN A 37 -4.50 2.38 -3.07
CA ASN A 37 -4.32 1.94 -4.45
C ASN A 37 -4.28 3.10 -5.47
N GLN A 38 -4.83 4.28 -5.17
CA GLN A 38 -4.72 5.43 -6.08
C GLN A 38 -3.26 5.93 -6.21
N PHE A 39 -2.43 5.71 -5.19
CA PHE A 39 -1.06 6.22 -5.12
C PHE A 39 0.00 5.12 -5.17
N ALA A 40 -0.40 3.85 -5.06
CA ALA A 40 0.51 2.72 -5.00
C ALA A 40 1.17 2.47 -6.36
N LYS A 41 2.50 2.44 -6.38
CA LYS A 41 3.28 1.97 -7.55
C LYS A 41 3.38 0.45 -7.61
N SER A 42 3.17 -0.21 -6.48
CA SER A 42 3.18 -1.67 -6.34
C SER A 42 2.26 -2.06 -5.19
N VAL A 43 1.58 -3.20 -5.31
CA VAL A 43 0.68 -3.72 -4.29
C VAL A 43 1.12 -5.13 -3.92
N LEU A 44 1.25 -5.40 -2.62
CA LEU A 44 1.54 -6.72 -2.09
C LEU A 44 0.42 -7.13 -1.11
N GLU A 45 -0.28 -8.21 -1.43
CA GLU A 45 -1.38 -8.74 -0.63
C GLU A 45 -0.91 -9.97 0.18
N MET A 46 -0.55 -9.73 1.44
CA MET A 46 0.04 -10.76 2.32
C MET A 46 -0.93 -11.88 2.73
N ASP A 47 -2.24 -11.66 2.60
CA ASP A 47 -3.29 -12.58 2.99
C ASP A 47 -3.71 -13.55 1.87
N ARG A 48 -3.36 -13.27 0.61
CA ARG A 48 -3.70 -14.13 -0.53
C ARG A 48 -2.65 -15.21 -0.83
N ASP A 49 -1.37 -14.89 -0.68
CA ASP A 49 -0.28 -15.83 -0.96
C ASP A 49 0.41 -16.28 0.33
N LYS A 50 0.27 -17.57 0.63
CA LYS A 50 0.85 -18.21 1.82
C LYS A 50 2.38 -18.16 1.85
N GLN A 51 3.04 -17.93 0.72
CA GLN A 51 4.49 -17.82 0.65
C GLN A 51 5.00 -16.42 1.00
N VAL A 52 4.17 -15.38 0.90
CA VAL A 52 4.59 -14.00 1.17
C VAL A 52 5.16 -13.82 2.57
N PRO A 53 4.53 -14.32 3.66
CA PRO A 53 5.11 -14.22 5.00
C PRO A 53 6.47 -14.90 5.12
N VAL A 54 6.65 -16.06 4.47
CA VAL A 54 7.92 -16.83 4.50
C VAL A 54 9.02 -16.08 3.76
N ILE A 55 8.71 -15.56 2.57
CA ILE A 55 9.66 -14.77 1.77
C ILE A 55 10.00 -13.47 2.50
N MET A 56 9.01 -12.82 3.11
CA MET A 56 9.22 -11.59 3.89
C MET A 56 10.13 -11.82 5.10
N ALA A 57 10.03 -12.96 5.78
CA ALA A 57 10.91 -13.31 6.89
C ALA A 57 12.33 -13.69 6.44
N THR A 58 12.48 -14.22 5.22
CA THR A 58 13.78 -14.72 4.72
C THR A 58 14.55 -13.65 3.95
N ASN A 59 13.93 -13.04 2.93
CA ASN A 59 14.49 -11.96 2.14
C ASN A 59 13.36 -11.12 1.51
N PRO A 60 13.01 -9.96 2.11
CA PRO A 60 11.97 -9.07 1.60
C PRO A 60 12.21 -8.54 0.17
N GLN A 61 13.46 -8.53 -0.31
CA GLN A 61 13.77 -8.02 -1.65
C GLN A 61 13.17 -8.89 -2.76
N LEU A 62 12.94 -10.18 -2.48
CA LEU A 62 12.32 -11.10 -3.45
C LEU A 62 10.85 -10.78 -3.72
N LEU A 63 10.20 -10.02 -2.84
CA LEU A 63 8.80 -9.58 -3.01
C LEU A 63 8.68 -8.38 -3.97
N ARG A 64 9.82 -7.71 -4.26
CA ARG A 64 9.88 -6.68 -5.29
C ARG A 64 10.09 -7.39 -6.63
N GLY A 65 9.01 -7.51 -7.41
CA GLY A 65 9.07 -8.11 -8.75
C GLY A 65 10.19 -7.51 -9.62
N ARG A 66 10.66 -8.25 -10.62
CA ARG A 66 11.76 -7.89 -11.54
C ARG A 66 11.49 -6.66 -12.46
N ASP A 67 10.48 -5.85 -12.15
CA ASP A 67 9.99 -4.75 -12.99
C ASP A 67 10.26 -3.35 -12.40
N PHE A 68 11.11 -3.24 -11.37
CA PHE A 68 11.61 -1.96 -10.89
C PHE A 68 12.89 -1.56 -11.65
N ALA A 69 12.75 -1.28 -12.94
CA ALA A 69 13.75 -0.58 -13.76
C ALA A 69 13.21 0.81 -14.15
#